data_AF-B3LHP7-F1
#
_entry.id   AF-B3LHP7-F1
#
_cell.length_a   1.000
_cell.length_b   1.000
_cell.length_c   1.000
_cell.angle_alpha   90.00
_cell.angle_beta   90.00
_cell.angle_gamma   90.00
#
_symmetry.space_group_name_H-M   'P 1'
#
loop_
_entity.id
_entity.type
_entity.pdbx_description
1 polymer ?
#
loop_
_entity_poly.entity_id
_entity_poly.type
_entity_poly.pdbx_seq_one_letter_code
_entity_poly.pdbx_strand_id
1 'polypeptide(L)'
;MSYGREDTTIEPDFIEPDAPLAASGGVADNIGGTMQNSGSRGTLDETVLQTLKRDVVEINSRLKQVVYPHFPSFFSPSDDGIGAADNDISANCDLWAPLAFIILYSLFVSHARSLFSSLFVSSWFILLVMALHLRLTKPHQRVSLISYISISGYCLFPQVLNALVSQILLPLAYHIGKQNRWIVRVLSLVKLVVMALCLMWSVAAVSWVTKSKTIIEIYPLALCLFGMAWLSTIL
;
A
#
# COMPACT_ATOMS: atom_id res chain seq x y z
N MET A 1 -43.71 46.36 2.59
CA MET A 1 -42.24 46.26 2.73
C MET A 1 -41.95 45.81 4.15
N SER A 2 -41.87 44.50 4.39
CA SER A 2 -41.54 43.91 5.68
C SER A 2 -40.98 42.51 5.46
N TYR A 3 -39.86 42.23 6.11
CA TYR A 3 -39.02 41.04 6.04
C TYR A 3 -39.77 39.79 6.54
N GLY A 4 -39.67 38.68 5.79
CA GLY A 4 -39.99 37.33 6.26
C GLY A 4 -38.77 36.44 6.05
N ARG A 5 -38.07 36.15 7.15
CA ARG A 5 -36.87 35.32 7.24
C ARG A 5 -37.27 33.86 7.13
N GLU A 6 -36.83 33.16 6.07
CA GLU A 6 -36.97 31.70 5.96
C GLU A 6 -35.89 31.04 6.84
N ASP A 7 -36.19 30.81 8.12
CA ASP A 7 -35.39 29.93 8.96
C ASP A 7 -35.62 28.48 8.49
N THR A 8 -34.74 28.00 7.60
CA THR A 8 -34.60 26.59 7.26
C THR A 8 -33.82 25.90 8.37
N THR A 9 -34.50 25.56 9.46
CA THR A 9 -33.97 24.64 10.47
C THR A 9 -33.89 23.25 9.84
N ILE A 10 -32.68 22.82 9.52
CA ILE A 10 -32.38 21.44 9.08
C ILE A 10 -32.60 20.54 10.30
N GLU A 11 -33.68 19.77 10.31
CA GLU A 11 -33.85 18.66 11.25
C GLU A 11 -32.80 17.59 10.97
N PRO A 12 -32.06 17.11 11.98
CA PRO A 12 -31.26 15.90 11.82
C PRO A 12 -32.20 14.69 11.76
N ASP A 13 -32.14 13.93 10.66
CA ASP A 13 -32.76 12.62 10.52
C ASP A 13 -32.24 11.70 11.64
N PHE A 14 -33.01 11.57 12.71
CA PHE A 14 -32.80 10.55 13.72
C PHE A 14 -33.24 9.21 13.12
N ILE A 15 -32.30 8.28 12.97
CA ILE A 15 -32.63 6.88 12.66
C ILE A 15 -33.24 6.29 13.93
N GLU A 16 -34.56 6.19 13.95
CA GLU A 16 -35.29 5.51 15.01
C GLU A 16 -34.91 4.02 15.00
N PRO A 17 -34.45 3.44 16.12
CA PRO A 17 -34.25 2.01 16.20
C PRO A 17 -35.62 1.33 16.23
N ASP A 18 -35.88 0.47 15.25
CA ASP A 18 -37.11 -0.33 15.15
C ASP A 18 -37.47 -0.96 16.50
N ALA A 19 -38.53 -0.45 17.12
CA ALA A 19 -39.12 -1.06 18.29
C ALA A 19 -39.76 -2.41 17.90
N PRO A 20 -39.44 -3.52 18.58
CA PRO A 20 -40.13 -4.77 18.29
C PRO A 20 -41.57 -4.67 18.82
N LEU A 21 -42.52 -4.60 17.89
CA LEU A 21 -43.95 -4.82 18.14
C LEU A 21 -44.15 -6.22 18.72
N ALA A 22 -44.30 -6.31 20.04
CA ALA A 22 -44.78 -7.49 20.72
C ALA A 22 -46.32 -7.49 20.72
N ALA A 23 -46.93 -8.48 20.05
CA ALA A 23 -47.93 -9.40 20.61
C ALA A 23 -48.88 -9.97 19.54
N SER A 24 -48.74 -11.27 19.21
CA SER A 24 -49.78 -12.29 19.42
C SER A 24 -49.38 -13.64 18.81
N GLY A 25 -49.61 -14.73 19.55
CA GLY A 25 -49.57 -16.10 19.03
C GLY A 25 -48.30 -16.86 19.37
N GLY A 26 -48.35 -17.63 20.46
CA GLY A 26 -47.23 -18.45 20.92
C GLY A 26 -46.96 -19.68 20.06
N VAL A 27 -45.72 -20.16 20.14
CA VAL A 27 -45.31 -21.57 20.27
C VAL A 27 -43.89 -21.51 20.84
N ALA A 28 -43.66 -22.18 21.97
CA ALA A 28 -42.34 -22.40 22.52
C ALA A 28 -41.58 -23.38 21.63
N ASP A 29 -40.43 -22.97 21.10
CA ASP A 29 -39.46 -23.93 20.58
C ASP A 29 -38.04 -23.56 20.99
N ASN A 30 -37.30 -24.60 21.36
CA ASN A 30 -35.94 -24.58 21.88
C ASN A 30 -34.95 -24.19 20.78
N ILE A 31 -34.34 -23.01 20.88
CA ILE A 31 -33.06 -22.75 20.20
C ILE A 31 -32.13 -22.03 21.17
N GLY A 32 -31.12 -22.77 21.63
CA GLY A 32 -29.93 -22.23 22.25
C GLY A 32 -29.19 -21.35 21.24
N GLY A 33 -29.62 -20.09 21.13
CA GLY A 33 -28.90 -19.04 20.45
C GLY A 33 -28.00 -18.37 21.46
N THR A 34 -26.73 -18.77 21.49
CA THR A 34 -25.65 -17.95 22.06
C THR A 34 -25.87 -16.52 21.59
N MET A 35 -26.14 -15.60 22.51
CA MET A 35 -26.12 -14.17 22.24
C MET A 35 -24.72 -13.83 21.72
N GLN A 36 -24.54 -13.86 20.40
CA GLN A 36 -23.40 -13.25 19.76
C GLN A 36 -23.55 -11.77 20.02
N ASN A 37 -22.76 -11.32 20.98
CA ASN A 37 -22.56 -9.95 21.37
C ASN A 37 -22.24 -9.11 20.12
N SER A 38 -23.26 -8.55 19.48
CA SER A 38 -23.15 -7.56 18.40
C SER A 38 -22.68 -6.19 18.93
N GLY A 39 -21.89 -6.18 20.00
CA GLY A 39 -21.36 -5.01 20.69
C GLY A 39 -19.98 -4.57 20.23
N SER A 40 -19.50 -5.00 19.06
CA SER A 40 -18.27 -4.46 18.46
C SER A 40 -18.66 -3.68 17.20
N ARG A 41 -19.21 -2.48 17.39
CA ARG A 41 -19.77 -1.62 16.31
C ARG A 41 -18.76 -0.62 15.74
N GLY A 42 -17.47 -0.96 15.70
CA GLY A 42 -16.49 -0.26 14.86
C GLY A 42 -15.20 0.15 15.56
N THR A 43 -14.35 0.86 14.79
CA THR A 43 -13.00 1.36 15.15
C THR A 43 -12.95 2.23 16.42
N LEU A 44 -14.08 2.61 17.00
CA LEU A 44 -14.16 3.47 18.17
C LEU A 44 -13.90 2.73 19.49
N ASP A 45 -14.20 1.43 19.55
CA ASP A 45 -14.02 0.62 20.77
C ASP A 45 -12.72 -0.22 20.76
N GLU A 46 -12.00 -0.22 19.63
CA GLU A 46 -10.70 -0.89 19.53
C GLU A 46 -9.58 0.03 20.02
N THR A 47 -8.58 -0.56 20.68
CA THR A 47 -7.38 0.20 21.03
C THR A 47 -6.64 0.62 19.75
N VAL A 48 -6.00 1.79 19.76
CA VAL A 48 -5.18 2.29 18.64
C VAL A 48 -4.15 1.24 18.18
N LEU A 49 -3.64 0.43 19.11
CA LEU A 49 -2.72 -0.66 18.81
C LEU A 49 -3.39 -1.82 18.07
N GLN A 50 -4.66 -2.14 18.37
CA GLN A 50 -5.41 -3.16 17.63
C GLN A 50 -5.71 -2.71 16.21
N THR A 51 -6.11 -1.45 16.01
CA THR A 51 -6.28 -0.85 14.68
C THR A 51 -4.97 -0.91 13.90
N LEU A 52 -3.88 -0.41 14.49
CA LEU A 52 -2.57 -0.40 13.85
C LEU A 52 -2.07 -1.81 13.54
N LYS A 53 -2.30 -2.77 14.44
CA LYS A 53 -1.92 -4.18 14.23
C LYS A 53 -2.68 -4.79 13.06
N ARG A 54 -4.00 -4.58 12.98
CA ARG A 54 -4.84 -5.07 11.88
C ARG A 54 -4.34 -4.51 10.55
N ASP A 55 -4.17 -3.19 10.50
CA ASP A 55 -3.79 -2.48 9.29
C ASP A 55 -2.37 -2.87 8.82
N VAL A 56 -1.41 -3.08 9.74
CA VAL A 56 -0.07 -3.61 9.41
C VAL A 56 -0.12 -5.05 8.91
N VAL A 57 -0.99 -5.89 9.49
CA VAL A 57 -1.17 -7.27 9.04
C VAL A 57 -1.78 -7.31 7.63
N GLU A 58 -2.75 -6.44 7.34
CA GLU A 58 -3.33 -6.30 6.01
C GLU A 58 -2.27 -5.84 5.00
N ILE A 59 -1.50 -4.80 5.33
CA ILE A 59 -0.37 -4.33 4.52
C ILE A 59 0.62 -5.46 4.24
N ASN A 60 0.98 -6.27 5.23
CA ASN A 60 1.93 -7.38 5.05
C ASN A 60 1.37 -8.49 4.15
N SER A 61 0.08 -8.82 4.28
CA SER A 61 -0.57 -9.82 3.43
C SER A 61 -0.58 -9.39 1.95
N ARG A 62 -0.93 -8.11 1.69
CA ARG A 62 -0.94 -7.51 0.35
C ARG A 62 0.46 -7.36 -0.21
N LEU A 63 1.41 -6.95 0.64
CA LEU A 63 2.81 -6.86 0.26
C LEU A 63 3.32 -8.21 -0.22
N LYS A 64 3.04 -9.30 0.50
CA LYS A 64 3.42 -10.65 0.07
C LYS A 64 2.80 -11.04 -1.27
N GLN A 65 1.53 -10.71 -1.48
CA GLN A 65 0.82 -10.98 -2.74
C GLN A 65 1.46 -10.24 -3.94
N VAL A 66 1.87 -8.99 -3.74
CA VAL A 66 2.46 -8.15 -4.79
C VAL A 66 3.94 -8.48 -5.01
N VAL A 67 4.67 -8.78 -3.94
CA VAL A 67 6.13 -9.02 -3.97
C VAL A 67 6.46 -10.45 -4.36
N TYR A 68 5.63 -11.43 -4.00
CA TYR A 68 5.87 -12.84 -4.29
C TYR A 68 4.66 -13.51 -4.97
N PRO A 69 4.62 -13.52 -6.31
CA PRO A 69 3.53 -14.18 -7.04
C PRO A 69 3.50 -15.72 -6.87
N HIS A 70 4.55 -16.31 -6.29
CA HIS A 70 4.73 -17.77 -6.15
C HIS A 70 4.72 -18.30 -4.70
N PHE A 71 4.27 -17.54 -3.70
CA PHE A 71 3.98 -18.18 -2.40
C PHE A 71 2.65 -18.94 -2.52
N PRO A 72 2.63 -20.28 -2.43
CA PRO A 72 1.37 -20.97 -2.22
C PRO A 72 0.79 -20.44 -0.91
N SER A 73 -0.43 -19.93 -0.98
CA SER A 73 -1.16 -19.39 0.16
C SER A 73 -1.47 -20.51 1.16
N PHE A 74 -0.48 -20.92 1.95
CA PHE A 74 -0.57 -22.04 2.89
C PHE A 74 -1.27 -21.64 4.20
N PHE A 75 -1.51 -20.34 4.41
CA PHE A 75 -2.10 -19.79 5.64
C PHE A 75 -3.55 -19.31 5.51
N SER A 76 -4.22 -19.57 4.39
CA SER A 76 -5.65 -19.26 4.23
C SER A 76 -6.43 -20.55 4.02
N PRO A 77 -6.88 -21.24 5.08
CA PRO A 77 -7.74 -22.41 4.96
C PRO A 77 -9.19 -21.92 4.84
N SER A 78 -9.63 -21.48 3.66
CA SER A 78 -11.05 -21.34 3.31
C SER A 78 -11.22 -21.11 1.82
N ASP A 79 -11.71 -22.17 1.18
CA ASP A 79 -12.65 -22.20 0.06
C ASP A 79 -12.28 -21.77 -1.37
N ASP A 80 -12.87 -22.54 -2.28
CA ASP A 80 -12.76 -22.58 -3.73
C ASP A 80 -12.84 -21.22 -4.45
N GLY A 81 -11.95 -21.01 -5.41
CA GLY A 81 -12.14 -19.98 -6.44
C GLY A 81 -10.88 -19.35 -7.01
N ILE A 82 -10.18 -20.06 -7.90
CA ILE A 82 -9.04 -19.54 -8.71
C ILE A 82 -9.43 -18.37 -9.67
N GLY A 83 -10.66 -17.84 -9.57
CA GLY A 83 -11.15 -16.70 -10.37
C GLY A 83 -11.57 -15.45 -9.59
N ALA A 84 -11.54 -15.44 -8.25
CA ALA A 84 -12.07 -14.32 -7.44
C ALA A 84 -11.01 -13.32 -6.94
N ALA A 85 -9.71 -13.63 -7.08
CA ALA A 85 -8.62 -12.82 -6.51
C ALA A 85 -8.36 -11.47 -7.22
N ASP A 86 -8.82 -11.27 -8.46
CA ASP A 86 -8.55 -10.04 -9.23
C ASP A 86 -9.45 -8.86 -8.78
N ASN A 87 -10.64 -9.13 -8.24
CA ASN A 87 -11.57 -8.07 -7.80
C ASN A 87 -11.26 -7.57 -6.36
N ASP A 88 -10.73 -8.43 -5.49
CA ASP A 88 -10.46 -8.11 -4.09
C ASP A 88 -9.22 -7.21 -3.88
N ILE A 89 -8.26 -7.25 -4.80
CA ILE A 89 -7.08 -6.36 -4.73
C ILE A 89 -7.48 -4.93 -5.06
N SER A 90 -8.46 -4.76 -5.96
CA SER A 90 -8.91 -3.43 -6.40
C SER A 90 -9.92 -2.79 -5.45
N ALA A 91 -10.66 -3.62 -4.71
CA ALA A 91 -11.74 -3.21 -3.81
C ALA A 91 -11.24 -2.60 -2.49
N ASN A 92 -10.13 -3.10 -1.94
CA ASN A 92 -9.57 -2.59 -0.67
C ASN A 92 -8.48 -1.55 -0.96
N CYS A 93 -8.85 -0.28 -0.89
CA CYS A 93 -7.96 0.84 -1.18
C CYS A 93 -7.27 1.35 0.08
N ASP A 94 -6.07 0.85 0.38
CA ASP A 94 -5.28 1.32 1.51
C ASP A 94 -4.25 2.37 1.08
N LEU A 95 -4.42 3.61 1.55
CA LEU A 95 -3.43 4.68 1.34
C LEU A 95 -2.29 4.66 2.35
N TRP A 96 -2.45 3.93 3.45
CA TRP A 96 -1.51 3.99 4.54
C TRP A 96 -0.18 3.30 4.21
N ALA A 97 -0.22 2.19 3.48
CA ALA A 97 0.98 1.49 3.03
C ALA A 97 1.84 2.34 2.07
N PRO A 98 1.30 2.88 0.96
CA PRO A 98 2.05 3.78 0.08
C PRO A 98 2.66 4.96 0.83
N LEU A 99 1.89 5.56 1.76
CA LEU A 99 2.36 6.66 2.59
C LEU A 99 3.55 6.23 3.45
N ALA A 100 3.43 5.10 4.17
CA ALA A 100 4.48 4.59 5.03
C ALA A 100 5.75 4.25 4.23
N PHE A 101 5.62 3.63 3.05
CA PHE A 101 6.74 3.28 2.20
C PHE A 101 7.45 4.51 1.63
N ILE A 102 6.71 5.55 1.22
CA ILE A 102 7.33 6.79 0.73
C ILE A 102 8.07 7.52 1.86
N ILE A 103 7.49 7.58 3.07
CA ILE A 103 8.17 8.17 4.22
C ILE A 103 9.46 7.40 4.50
N LEU A 104 9.38 6.07 4.55
CA LEU A 104 10.52 5.21 4.83
C LEU A 104 11.62 5.34 3.78
N TYR A 105 11.25 5.34 2.50
CA TYR A 105 12.16 5.63 1.38
C TYR A 105 12.83 7.00 1.55
N SER A 106 12.03 8.04 1.79
CA SER A 106 12.54 9.42 1.94
C SER A 106 13.45 9.55 3.16
N LEU A 107 13.18 8.85 4.26
CA LEU A 107 14.04 8.83 5.45
C LEU A 107 15.39 8.17 5.18
N PHE A 108 15.40 7.02 4.51
CA PHE A 108 16.64 6.32 4.17
C PHE A 108 17.49 7.11 3.18
N VAL A 109 16.86 7.69 2.15
CA VAL A 109 17.56 8.52 1.15
C VAL A 109 18.01 9.88 1.73
N SER A 110 17.26 10.46 2.66
CA SER A 110 17.55 11.80 3.22
C SER A 110 18.54 11.80 4.39
N HIS A 111 19.05 10.66 4.85
CA HIS A 111 19.74 10.47 6.14
C HIS A 111 20.87 11.49 6.47
N ALA A 112 21.41 12.22 5.48
CA ALA A 112 22.45 13.24 5.69
C ALA A 112 22.14 14.64 5.11
N ARG A 113 20.94 14.89 4.57
CA ARG A 113 20.62 16.16 3.87
C ARG A 113 19.25 16.69 4.26
N SER A 114 19.05 18.00 4.22
CA SER A 114 17.77 18.70 4.46
C SER A 114 16.74 18.51 3.33
N LEU A 115 16.82 17.41 2.57
CA LEU A 115 16.04 17.16 1.35
C LEU A 115 14.78 16.30 1.59
N PHE A 116 14.50 15.91 2.83
CA PHE A 116 13.39 15.02 3.18
C PHE A 116 12.06 15.46 2.57
N SER A 117 11.68 16.74 2.74
CA SER A 117 10.42 17.26 2.22
C SER A 117 10.34 17.20 0.70
N SER A 118 11.45 17.49 0.00
CA SER A 118 11.51 17.42 -1.46
C SER A 118 11.44 15.98 -1.98
N LEU A 119 12.13 15.03 -1.33
CA LEU A 119 12.08 13.61 -1.67
C LEU A 119 10.69 13.01 -1.42
N PHE A 120 10.04 13.41 -0.33
CA PHE A 120 8.68 13.00 -0.02
C PHE A 120 7.68 13.46 -1.09
N VAL A 121 7.69 14.76 -1.43
CA VAL A 121 6.77 15.32 -2.42
C VAL A 121 7.04 14.76 -3.82
N SER A 122 8.30 14.65 -4.23
CA SER A 122 8.66 14.07 -5.54
C SER A 122 8.28 12.59 -5.64
N SER A 123 8.41 11.81 -4.58
CA SER A 123 8.01 10.39 -4.56
C SER A 123 6.48 10.24 -4.68
N TRP A 124 5.71 11.10 -4.01
CA TRP A 124 4.26 11.17 -4.18
C TRP A 124 3.85 11.54 -5.60
N PHE A 125 4.55 12.50 -6.21
CA PHE A 125 4.32 12.88 -7.60
C PHE A 125 4.63 11.71 -8.55
N ILE A 126 5.74 11.00 -8.35
CA ILE A 126 6.09 9.80 -9.13
C ILE A 126 5.01 8.74 -8.99
N LEU A 127 4.53 8.45 -7.77
CA LEU A 127 3.42 7.52 -7.57
C LEU A 127 2.16 7.94 -8.32
N LEU A 128 1.81 9.24 -8.29
CA LEU A 128 0.64 9.75 -9.00
C LEU A 128 0.78 9.56 -10.50
N VAL A 129 1.97 9.83 -11.07
CA VAL A 129 2.26 9.60 -12.49
C VAL A 129 2.12 8.11 -12.84
N MET A 130 2.61 7.21 -11.98
CA MET A 130 2.43 5.76 -12.16
C MET A 130 0.98 5.34 -12.15
N ALA A 131 0.22 5.80 -11.17
CA ALA A 131 -1.19 5.47 -11.02
C ALA A 131 -2.02 6.03 -12.19
N LEU A 132 -1.73 7.26 -12.62
CA LEU A 132 -2.40 7.89 -13.76
C LEU A 132 -2.08 7.16 -15.06
N HIS A 133 -0.82 6.79 -15.29
CA HIS A 133 -0.44 6.02 -16.47
C HIS A 133 -1.17 4.67 -16.55
N LEU A 134 -1.25 3.94 -15.43
CA LEU A 134 -2.01 2.69 -15.35
C LEU A 134 -3.50 2.92 -15.60
N ARG A 135 -4.06 4.01 -15.07
CA ARG A 135 -5.46 4.39 -15.29
C ARG A 135 -5.76 4.69 -16.75
N LEU A 136 -4.86 5.38 -17.45
CA LEU A 136 -5.03 5.73 -18.87
C LEU A 136 -4.83 4.53 -19.80
N THR A 137 -3.95 3.61 -19.43
CA THR A 137 -3.65 2.41 -20.22
C THR A 137 -4.82 1.42 -20.25
N LYS A 138 -5.65 1.40 -19.20
CA LYS A 138 -6.75 0.44 -19.04
C LYS A 138 -8.12 1.12 -18.83
N PRO A 139 -8.65 1.82 -19.83
CA PRO A 139 -9.89 2.59 -19.68
C PRO A 139 -11.14 1.72 -19.44
N HIS A 140 -11.09 0.44 -19.84
CA HIS A 140 -12.22 -0.48 -19.73
C HIS A 140 -12.40 -1.12 -18.35
N GLN A 141 -11.41 -1.00 -17.45
CA GLN A 141 -11.54 -1.47 -16.07
C GLN A 141 -12.09 -0.33 -15.18
N ARG A 142 -13.21 -0.59 -14.52
CA ARG A 142 -13.87 0.35 -13.57
C ARG A 142 -13.16 0.41 -12.21
N VAL A 143 -11.84 0.30 -12.17
CA VAL A 143 -11.06 0.47 -10.93
C VAL A 143 -10.87 1.95 -10.63
N SER A 144 -10.77 2.35 -9.37
CA SER A 144 -10.57 3.74 -8.95
C SER A 144 -9.10 4.18 -9.10
N LEU A 145 -8.82 5.49 -9.22
CA LEU A 145 -7.42 5.99 -9.27
C LEU A 145 -6.70 5.65 -7.97
N ILE A 146 -7.42 5.71 -6.85
CA ILE A 146 -6.93 5.39 -5.51
C ILE A 146 -6.50 3.91 -5.38
N SER A 147 -7.15 3.00 -6.10
CA SER A 147 -6.70 1.61 -6.17
C SER A 147 -5.33 1.51 -6.87
N TYR A 148 -5.13 2.26 -7.96
CA TYR A 148 -3.84 2.31 -8.66
C TYR A 148 -2.73 3.01 -7.87
N ILE A 149 -3.04 4.00 -7.04
CA ILE A 149 -2.01 4.60 -6.17
C ILE A 149 -1.57 3.60 -5.09
N SER A 150 -2.53 2.84 -4.55
CA SER A 150 -2.26 1.80 -3.55
C SER A 150 -1.39 0.68 -4.12
N ILE A 151 -1.80 0.09 -5.27
CA ILE A 151 -1.07 -1.01 -5.91
C ILE A 151 0.36 -0.62 -6.31
N SER A 152 0.53 0.59 -6.85
CA SER A 152 1.84 1.12 -7.23
C SER A 152 2.72 1.34 -6.00
N GLY A 153 2.14 1.84 -4.91
CA GLY A 153 2.82 1.99 -3.62
C GLY A 153 3.36 0.68 -3.06
N TYR A 154 2.60 -0.42 -3.12
CA TYR A 154 3.09 -1.75 -2.69
C TYR A 154 4.27 -2.25 -3.53
N CYS A 155 4.30 -1.91 -4.82
CA CYS A 155 5.39 -2.26 -5.72
C CYS A 155 6.67 -1.47 -5.45
N LEU A 156 6.63 -0.41 -4.63
CA LEU A 156 7.81 0.37 -4.21
C LEU A 156 8.63 -0.30 -3.12
N PHE A 157 8.11 -1.33 -2.44
CA PHE A 157 8.82 -1.97 -1.33
C PHE A 157 10.26 -2.44 -1.69
N PRO A 158 10.52 -3.07 -2.85
CA PRO A 158 11.88 -3.42 -3.26
C PRO A 158 12.80 -2.19 -3.40
N GLN A 159 12.24 -1.02 -3.74
CA GLN A 159 12.99 0.24 -3.79
C GLN A 159 13.31 0.79 -2.41
N VAL A 160 12.39 0.67 -1.46
CA VAL A 160 12.66 0.99 -0.05
C VAL A 160 13.79 0.12 0.50
N LEU A 161 13.78 -1.17 0.17
CA LEU A 161 14.83 -2.12 0.55
C LEU A 161 16.18 -1.76 -0.10
N ASN A 162 16.19 -1.37 -1.37
CA ASN A 162 17.39 -0.87 -2.04
C ASN A 162 18.00 0.35 -1.31
N ALA A 163 17.15 1.30 -0.88
CA ALA A 163 17.58 2.47 -0.13
C ALA A 163 18.14 2.11 1.25
N LEU A 164 17.48 1.21 1.97
CA LEU A 164 17.97 0.70 3.25
C LEU A 164 19.33 0.01 3.11
N VAL A 165 19.46 -0.89 2.13
CA VAL A 165 20.73 -1.60 1.88
C VAL A 165 21.82 -0.62 1.50
N SER A 166 21.52 0.37 0.65
CA SER A 166 22.46 1.42 0.25
C SER A 166 22.95 2.24 1.45
N GLN A 167 22.06 2.53 2.41
CA GLN A 167 22.40 3.24 3.63
C GLN A 167 23.26 2.40 4.58
N ILE A 168 23.03 1.08 4.66
CA ILE A 168 23.83 0.17 5.50
C ILE A 168 25.20 -0.10 4.89
N LEU A 169 25.29 -0.16 3.56
CA LEU A 169 26.51 -0.47 2.83
C LEU A 169 27.57 0.62 3.00
N LEU A 170 27.17 1.89 3.14
CA LEU A 170 28.05 3.06 3.27
C LEU A 170 28.86 3.13 4.60
N PRO A 171 28.26 3.01 5.80
CA PRO A 171 29.01 2.93 7.06
C PRO A 171 29.83 1.64 7.15
N LEU A 172 29.35 0.55 6.54
CA LEU A 172 30.13 -0.68 6.41
C LEU A 172 31.38 -0.45 5.54
N ALA A 173 31.25 0.33 4.45
CA ALA A 173 32.38 0.78 3.63
C ALA A 173 33.42 1.52 4.45
N TYR A 174 32.97 2.44 5.30
CA TYR A 174 33.85 3.31 6.08
C TYR A 174 34.55 2.54 7.21
N HIS A 175 33.83 1.64 7.89
CA HIS A 175 34.39 0.83 8.98
C HIS A 175 35.45 -0.18 8.48
N ILE A 176 35.20 -0.83 7.34
CA ILE A 176 36.10 -1.86 6.78
C ILE A 176 37.15 -1.28 5.81
N GLY A 177 36.86 -0.13 5.20
CA GLY A 177 37.62 0.45 4.08
C GLY A 177 38.86 1.26 4.44
N LYS A 178 39.30 1.29 5.71
CA LYS A 178 40.41 2.15 6.16
C LYS A 178 41.76 1.86 5.46
N GLN A 179 41.90 0.79 4.68
CA GLN A 179 43.21 0.40 4.12
C GLN A 179 43.27 0.14 2.60
N ASN A 180 42.16 -0.21 1.89
CA ASN A 180 42.24 -0.66 0.49
C ASN A 180 41.25 0.05 -0.46
N ARG A 181 41.76 0.80 -1.46
CA ARG A 181 40.97 1.45 -2.53
C ARG A 181 40.10 0.49 -3.36
N TRP A 182 40.49 -0.79 -3.42
CA TRP A 182 39.74 -1.84 -4.11
C TRP A 182 38.39 -2.14 -3.44
N ILE A 183 38.32 -2.06 -2.11
CA ILE A 183 37.09 -2.36 -1.34
C ILE A 183 36.00 -1.36 -1.69
N VAL A 184 36.31 -0.07 -1.80
CA VAL A 184 35.35 0.97 -2.18
C VAL A 184 34.77 0.73 -3.58
N ARG A 185 35.60 0.27 -4.53
CA ARG A 185 35.14 -0.08 -5.88
C ARG A 185 34.23 -1.30 -5.89
N VAL A 186 34.65 -2.38 -5.22
CA VAL A 186 33.85 -3.60 -5.11
C VAL A 186 32.51 -3.30 -4.45
N LEU A 187 32.49 -2.50 -3.39
CA LEU A 187 31.27 -2.15 -2.69
C LEU A 187 30.32 -1.26 -3.51
N SER A 188 30.88 -0.34 -4.30
CA SER A 188 30.09 0.44 -5.26
C SER A 188 29.48 -0.45 -6.35
N LEU A 189 30.22 -1.46 -6.83
CA LEU A 189 29.67 -2.46 -7.76
C LEU A 189 28.58 -3.30 -7.10
N VAL A 190 28.76 -3.73 -5.84
CA VAL A 190 27.72 -4.45 -5.08
C VAL A 190 26.46 -3.60 -4.95
N LYS A 191 26.59 -2.30 -4.65
CA LYS A 191 25.45 -1.36 -4.61
C LYS A 191 24.71 -1.32 -5.94
N LEU A 192 25.43 -1.24 -7.06
CA LEU A 192 24.85 -1.21 -8.41
C LEU A 192 24.12 -2.53 -8.74
N VAL A 193 24.70 -3.67 -8.34
CA VAL A 193 24.08 -4.99 -8.51
C VAL A 193 22.79 -5.09 -7.68
N VAL A 194 22.81 -4.68 -6.41
CA VAL A 194 21.61 -4.67 -5.55
C VAL A 194 20.53 -3.77 -6.15
N MET A 195 20.89 -2.57 -6.60
CA MET A 195 19.97 -1.66 -7.29
C MET A 195 19.32 -2.32 -8.51
N ALA A 196 20.11 -2.98 -9.36
CA ALA A 196 19.59 -3.68 -10.54
C ALA A 196 18.64 -4.83 -10.17
N LEU A 197 18.97 -5.63 -9.16
CA LEU A 197 18.12 -6.71 -8.67
C LEU A 197 16.79 -6.18 -8.10
N CYS A 198 16.84 -5.12 -7.28
CA CYS A 198 15.64 -4.49 -6.72
C CYS A 198 14.78 -3.81 -7.79
N LEU A 199 15.40 -3.21 -8.81
CA LEU A 199 14.68 -2.63 -9.94
C LEU A 199 13.97 -3.70 -10.76
N MET A 200 14.68 -4.77 -11.12
CA MET A 200 14.08 -5.92 -11.83
C MET A 200 12.94 -6.52 -11.03
N TRP A 201 13.11 -6.67 -9.71
CA TRP A 201 12.07 -7.16 -8.82
C TRP A 201 10.83 -6.25 -8.83
N SER A 202 11.02 -4.94 -8.67
CA SER A 202 9.93 -3.97 -8.63
C SER A 202 9.16 -3.90 -9.96
N VAL A 203 9.86 -3.92 -11.09
CA VAL A 203 9.24 -3.96 -12.42
C VAL A 203 8.48 -5.27 -12.65
N ALA A 204 9.02 -6.40 -12.20
CA ALA A 204 8.34 -7.69 -12.28
C ALA A 204 7.05 -7.72 -11.44
N ALA A 205 7.12 -7.20 -10.20
CA ALA A 205 5.96 -7.08 -9.31
C ALA A 205 4.85 -6.23 -9.93
N VAL A 206 5.21 -5.04 -10.45
CA VAL A 206 4.25 -4.14 -11.10
C VAL A 206 3.63 -4.79 -12.34
N SER A 207 4.44 -5.43 -13.19
CA SER A 207 3.97 -6.03 -14.45
C SER A 207 3.04 -7.21 -14.19
N TRP A 208 3.32 -7.98 -13.14
CA TRP A 208 2.48 -9.11 -12.73
C TRP A 208 1.15 -8.63 -12.16
N VAL A 209 1.18 -7.67 -11.24
CA VAL A 209 -0.03 -7.21 -10.55
C VAL A 209 -0.95 -6.45 -11.51
N THR A 210 -0.37 -5.69 -12.44
CA THR A 210 -1.14 -4.98 -13.46
C THR A 210 -1.43 -5.85 -14.67
N LYS A 211 -1.01 -7.12 -14.74
CA LYS A 211 -1.16 -8.00 -15.92
C LYS A 211 -0.72 -7.32 -17.24
N SER A 212 0.22 -6.38 -17.16
CA SER A 212 0.72 -5.62 -18.31
C SER A 212 1.77 -6.43 -19.03
N LYS A 213 1.52 -6.81 -20.28
CA LYS A 213 2.44 -7.62 -21.10
C LYS A 213 3.13 -6.80 -22.21
N THR A 214 2.57 -5.65 -22.55
CA THR A 214 3.06 -4.82 -23.65
C THR A 214 4.18 -3.90 -23.17
N ILE A 215 5.26 -3.80 -23.94
CA ILE A 215 6.40 -2.93 -23.63
C ILE A 215 5.98 -1.47 -23.46
N ILE A 216 4.99 -1.01 -24.24
CA ILE A 216 4.46 0.35 -24.17
C ILE A 216 3.83 0.68 -22.79
N GLU A 217 3.29 -0.34 -22.12
CA GLU A 217 2.65 -0.17 -20.81
C GLU A 217 3.71 -0.13 -19.71
N ILE A 218 4.72 -1.01 -19.81
CA ILE A 218 5.74 -1.23 -18.78
C ILE A 218 6.82 -0.14 -18.79
N TYR A 219 7.13 0.41 -19.97
CA TYR A 219 8.22 1.37 -20.16
C TYR A 219 8.17 2.60 -19.21
N PRO A 220 7.06 3.37 -19.14
CA PRO A 220 7.01 4.52 -18.24
C PRO A 220 7.08 4.08 -16.77
N LEU A 221 6.53 2.91 -16.41
CA LEU A 221 6.68 2.40 -15.04
C LEU A 221 8.12 2.10 -14.68
N ALA A 222 8.81 1.38 -15.56
CA ALA A 222 10.23 1.08 -15.40
C ALA A 222 11.07 2.35 -15.31
N LEU A 223 10.74 3.39 -16.09
CA LEU A 223 11.45 4.68 -16.07
C LEU A 223 11.32 5.39 -14.71
N CYS A 224 10.12 5.44 -14.14
CA CYS A 224 9.89 6.05 -12.83
C CYS A 224 10.57 5.27 -11.69
N LEU A 225 10.47 3.93 -11.72
CA LEU A 225 11.16 3.06 -10.76
C LEU A 225 12.68 3.17 -10.87
N PHE A 226 13.21 3.26 -12.10
CA PHE A 226 14.63 3.51 -12.35
C PHE A 226 15.07 4.86 -11.78
N GLY A 227 14.27 5.91 -11.97
CA GLY A 227 14.54 7.23 -11.38
C GLY A 227 14.68 7.18 -9.86
N MET A 228 13.78 6.47 -9.16
CA MET A 228 13.88 6.29 -7.71
C MET A 228 15.10 5.43 -7.31
N ALA A 229 15.33 4.31 -8.01
CA ALA A 229 16.49 3.45 -7.76
C ALA A 229 17.82 4.21 -7.91
N TRP A 230 17.88 5.09 -8.92
CA TRP A 230 19.03 5.93 -9.21
C TRP A 230 19.24 7.00 -8.14
N LEU A 231 18.17 7.68 -7.70
CA LEU A 231 18.22 8.66 -6.62
C LEU A 231 18.75 8.06 -5.33
N SER A 232 18.26 6.87 -4.96
CA SER A 232 18.79 6.11 -3.82
C SER A 232 20.26 5.67 -4.00
N THR A 233 20.73 5.56 -5.24
CA THR A 233 22.09 5.12 -5.52
C THR A 233 23.10 6.26 -5.46
N ILE A 234 22.67 7.47 -5.82
CA ILE A 234 23.53 8.64 -5.88
C ILE A 234 23.53 9.46 -4.58
N LEU A 235 22.41 9.48 -3.84
CA LEU A 235 22.33 10.03 -2.48
C LEU A 235 22.85 9.02 -1.44
#